data_AF-A0A852KRT1-F1
#
_entry.id   AF-A0A852KRT1-F1
#
_cell.length_a   1.000
_cell.length_b   1.000
_cell.length_c   1.000
_cell.angle_alpha   90.00
_cell.angle_beta   90.00
_cell.angle_gamma   90.00
#
_symmetry.space_group_name_H-M   'P 1'
#
loop_
_entity.id
_entity.type
_entity.pdbx_description
1 polymer ?
#
loop_
_entity_poly.entity_id
_entity_poly.type
_entity_poly.pdbx_seq_one_letter_code
_entity_poly.pdbx_strand_id
1 'polypeptide(L)' 'ETCPEGILGERGPIYKYPDSSRECRPCHENCTRGCVGPQPPPVPRKTPTVIAVMIVGGLFLSCSCVLL' A
#
# COMPACT_ATOMS: atom_id res chain seq x y z
N GLU A 1 15.25 -5.40 -26.07
CA GLU A 1 15.47 -6.28 -24.91
C GLU A 1 14.16 -6.56 -24.19
N THR A 2 13.68 -7.80 -24.24
CA THR A 2 12.53 -8.28 -23.47
C THR A 2 13.02 -8.74 -22.11
N CYS A 3 12.49 -8.19 -21.01
CA CYS A 3 12.84 -8.65 -19.67
C CYS A 3 12.14 -9.98 -19.35
N PRO A 4 12.77 -10.85 -18.53
CA PRO A 4 12.19 -12.13 -18.18
C PRO A 4 10.97 -11.97 -17.27
N GLU A 5 9.84 -12.51 -17.70
CA GLU A 5 8.58 -12.53 -16.96
C GLU A 5 8.26 -13.98 -16.54
N GLY A 6 8.37 -14.27 -15.24
CA GLY A 6 7.90 -15.55 -14.68
C GLY A 6 8.85 -16.73 -14.87
N ILE A 7 10.17 -16.49 -14.88
CA ILE A 7 11.17 -17.57 -14.86
C ILE A 7 11.21 -18.18 -13.45
N LEU A 8 11.15 -19.51 -13.34
CA LEU A 8 11.25 -20.20 -12.05
C LEU A 8 12.70 -20.11 -11.53
N GLY A 9 12.91 -19.34 -10.46
CA GLY A 9 14.18 -19.28 -9.73
C GLY A 9 14.19 -20.21 -8.51
N GLU A 10 15.31 -20.24 -7.79
CA GLU A 10 15.49 -21.08 -6.59
C GLU A 10 14.49 -20.78 -5.46
N ARG A 11 13.94 -19.56 -5.41
CA ARG A 11 13.03 -19.10 -4.35
C ARG A 11 11.61 -18.81 -4.85
N GLY A 12 11.26 -19.25 -6.07
CA GLY A 12 9.97 -19.00 -6.70
C GLY A 12 10.06 -18.23 -8.02
N PRO A 13 8.91 -17.83 -8.61
CA PRO A 13 8.87 -17.13 -9.89
C PRO A 13 9.51 -15.73 -9.80
N ILE A 14 10.47 -15.47 -10.69
CA ILE A 14 11.19 -14.20 -10.81
C ILE A 14 10.47 -13.34 -11.86
N TYR A 15 10.07 -12.13 -11.45
CA TYR A 15 9.53 -11.11 -12.33
C TYR A 15 10.47 -9.90 -12.38
N LYS A 16 10.78 -9.44 -13.60
CA LYS A 16 11.53 -8.21 -13.84
C LYS A 16 10.77 -7.30 -14.81
N TYR A 17 10.94 -6.00 -14.67
CA TYR A 17 10.35 -5.01 -15.57
C TYR A 17 11.44 -4.12 -16.19
N PRO A 18 11.25 -3.65 -17.43
CA PRO A 18 12.14 -2.68 -18.05
C PRO A 18 11.94 -1.30 -17.41
N ASP A 19 13.02 -0.71 -16.90
CA ASP A 19 13.04 0.67 -16.43
C ASP A 19 13.15 1.66 -17.61
N SER A 20 13.02 2.95 -17.33
CA SER A 20 13.22 4.05 -18.29
C SER A 20 14.57 4.02 -19.02
N SER A 21 15.61 3.44 -18.41
CA SER A 21 16.94 3.19 -19.00
C SER A 21 17.01 1.92 -19.88
N ARG A 22 15.89 1.19 -20.05
CA ARG A 22 15.81 -0.15 -20.66
C ARG A 22 16.58 -1.24 -19.91
N GLU A 23 16.97 -0.99 -18.67
CA GLU A 23 17.54 -2.02 -17.79
C GLU A 23 16.44 -2.79 -17.06
N CYS A 24 16.63 -4.11 -16.91
CA CYS A 24 15.67 -4.95 -16.21
C CYS A 24 15.86 -4.86 -14.70
N ARG A 25 14.89 -4.25 -14.00
CA ARG A 25 14.84 -4.18 -12.53
C ARG A 25 13.95 -5.28 -11.94
N PRO A 26 14.24 -5.77 -10.73
CA PRO A 26 13.40 -6.76 -10.06
C PRO A 26 12.05 -6.16 -9.64
N CYS A 27 10.98 -6.93 -9.80
CA CYS A 27 9.67 -6.62 -9.22
C CYS A 27 9.68 -6.79 -7.68
N HIS A 28 8.62 -6.31 -7.02
CA HIS A 28 8.39 -6.52 -5.59
C HIS A 28 8.20 -8.02 -5.29
N GLU A 29 8.71 -8.51 -4.15
CA GLU A 29 8.65 -9.93 -3.76
C GLU A 29 7.22 -10.50 -3.65
N ASN A 30 6.27 -9.65 -3.24
CA ASN A 30 4.85 -10.00 -3.18
C ASN A 30 4.11 -9.98 -4.52
N CYS A 31 4.76 -9.63 -5.64
CA CYS A 31 4.13 -9.62 -6.96
C CYS A 31 4.22 -11.00 -7.61
N THR A 32 3.10 -11.74 -7.67
CA THR A 32 3.02 -13.09 -8.26
C THR A 32 2.47 -13.13 -9.68
N ARG A 33 2.13 -11.98 -10.27
CA ARG A 33 1.50 -11.86 -11.61
C ARG A 33 2.29 -10.98 -12.59
N GLY A 34 3.56 -10.69 -12.29
CA GLY A 34 4.35 -9.70 -13.02
C GLY A 34 4.12 -8.26 -12.55
N CYS A 35 4.97 -7.35 -13.02
CA CYS A 35 4.88 -5.93 -12.76
C CYS A 35 5.34 -5.13 -13.99
N VAL A 36 4.76 -3.94 -14.19
CA VAL A 36 5.09 -3.04 -15.31
C VAL A 36 5.95 -1.85 -14.84
N GLY A 37 6.29 -1.80 -13.56
CA GLY A 37 6.97 -0.68 -12.93
C GLY A 37 7.08 -0.85 -11.41
N PRO A 38 7.75 0.09 -10.72
CA PRO A 38 7.81 0.11 -9.28
C PRO A 38 6.41 0.25 -8.67
N GLN A 39 6.16 -0.45 -7.57
CA GLN A 39 4.89 -0.38 -6.87
C GLN A 39 4.68 1.06 -6.35
N PRO A 40 3.50 1.68 -6.58
CA PRO A 40 3.22 3.00 -6.02
C PRO A 40 3.37 2.95 -4.50
N PRO A 41 3.87 4.04 -3.87
CA PRO A 41 4.03 4.08 -2.43
C PRO A 41 2.69 3.77 -1.75
N PRO A 42 2.69 3.06 -0.60
CA PRO A 42 1.47 2.78 0.13
C PRO A 42 0.79 4.11 0.43
N VAL A 43 -0.43 4.29 -0.11
CA VAL A 43 -1.23 5.49 0.13
C VAL A 43 -1.41 5.60 1.65
N PRO A 44 -1.07 6.73 2.28
CA PRO A 44 -1.26 6.90 3.71
C PRO A 44 -2.76 6.77 3.99
N ARG A 45 -3.17 5.65 4.59
CA ARG A 45 -4.53 5.50 5.11
C ARG A 45 -4.66 6.48 6.26
N LYS A 46 -5.36 7.59 6.02
CA LYS A 46 -5.76 8.51 7.09
C LYS A 46 -6.62 7.69 8.06
N THR A 47 -6.06 7.39 9.22
CA THR A 47 -6.65 6.58 10.30
C THR A 47 -8.01 7.15 10.74
N PRO A 48 -8.90 6.37 11.40
CA PRO A 48 -10.24 6.79 11.80
C PRO A 48 -10.23 7.75 13.01
N THR A 49 -9.28 8.68 13.07
CA THR A 49 -9.18 9.70 14.12
C THR A 49 -10.41 10.60 14.17
N VAL A 50 -11.06 10.83 13.03
CA VAL A 50 -12.33 11.59 12.96
C VAL A 50 -13.41 10.92 13.80
N ILE A 51 -13.53 9.58 13.74
CA ILE A 51 -14.54 8.83 14.48
C ILE A 51 -14.29 8.94 15.99
N ALA A 52 -13.02 8.83 16.42
CA ALA A 52 -12.65 8.97 17.83
C ALA A 52 -12.97 10.37 18.38
N VAL A 53 -12.68 11.43 17.62
CA VAL A 53 -12.98 12.82 18.04
C VAL A 53 -14.48 13.06 18.14
N MET A 54 -15.28 12.53 17.21
CA MET A 54 -16.74 12.65 17.26
C MET A 54 -17.35 11.97 18.48
N ILE A 55 -16.88 10.77 18.84
CA ILE A 55 -17.39 10.04 20.01
C ILE A 55 -17.05 10.78 21.31
N VAL A 56 -15.79 11.21 21.47
CA VAL A 56 -15.34 11.90 22.68
C VAL A 56 -16.03 13.26 22.83
N GLY A 57 -16.11 14.03 21.74
CA GLY A 57 -16.80 15.34 21.75
C GLY A 57 -18.30 15.23 22.02
N GLY A 58 -18.96 14.24 21.40
CA GLY A 58 -20.39 13.97 21.63
C GLY A 58 -20.69 13.56 23.08
N LEU A 59 -19.87 12.65 23.64
CA LEU A 59 -20.02 12.23 25.04
C LEU A 59 -19.82 13.42 25.99
N PHE A 60 -18.80 14.25 25.75
CA PHE A 60 -18.54 15.42 26.58
C PHE A 60 -19.71 16.42 26.55
N LEU A 61 -20.20 16.77 25.35
CA LEU A 61 -21.33 17.69 25.21
C LEU A 61 -22.60 17.15 25.87
N SER A 62 -22.90 15.86 25.67
CA SER A 62 -24.07 15.22 26.30
C SER A 62 -23.99 15.24 27.83
N CYS A 63 -22.80 14.97 28.39
CA CYS A 63 -22.58 14.97 29.83
C CYS A 63 -22.73 16.38 30.39
N SER A 64 -22.16 17.39 29.72
CA SER A 64 -22.32 18.79 30.10
C SER A 64 -23.77 19.25 30.06
N CYS A 65 -24.58 18.84 29.08
CA CYS A 65 -25.99 19.20 28.99
C CYS A 65 -26.87 18.53 30.04
N VAL A 66 -26.50 17.36 30.54
CA VAL A 66 -27.26 16.63 31.57
C VAL A 66 -26.86 17.07 32.99
N LEU A 67 -25.64 17.59 33.14
CA LEU A 67 -25.11 18.09 34.43
C LEU A 67 -25.38 19.60 34.67
N LEU A 68 -25.93 20.31 33.68
CA LEU A 68 -26.38 21.71 33.75
C LEU A 68 -27.87 21.78 34.11
#